data_AF-A0A5E4KH12-F1
#
_entry.id   AF-A0A5E4KH12-F1
#
_cell.length_a   1.000
_cell.length_b   1.000
_cell.length_c   1.000
_cell.angle_alpha   90.00
_cell.angle_beta   90.00
_cell.angle_gamma   90.00
#
_symmetry.space_group_name_H-M   'P 1'
#
loop_
_entity.id
_entity.type
_entity.pdbx_description
1 polymer ?
#
loop_
_entity_poly.entity_id
_entity_poly.type
_entity_poly.pdbx_seq_one_letter_code
_entity_poly.pdbx_strand_id
1 'polypeptide(L)'
;MIEKNIDRWKMENTQFQIIWDNTDQHAWDKLLESAGRSNLLQCWAYGETKANVEGWKVLRGLIIHEGSAIAMFQALEKRWPIIGGIVRINRGPLWLHKFISSENVSAVYALIRRQWSWRNRKILFMAPELLNTPENSLMLSLQGYHPRRKYAWRSAWLDLGMTEDELRKALKKKWRNMLNSGERANLTLEVSFSDEDFQWLIEQYKKMMLIKRFKGMSIDLLFSLRNHMKNKDQMPVMRAMSEGKPIAGVLIVRHGLACTYLVGWNSPEGRTLKAHNFLLWNAALEMKRKGCMWFDLGGISDEETPEIALFKRGMGGEEYQLVGEWWQI
;
A
#
# COMPACT_ATOMS: atom_id res chain seq x y z
N MET A 1 -23.52 34.06 30.20
CA MET A 1 -22.10 34.42 29.94
C MET A 1 -21.19 33.20 29.77
N ILE A 2 -21.51 32.06 30.39
CA ILE A 2 -20.74 30.81 30.28
C ILE A 2 -20.97 30.10 28.92
N GLU A 3 -22.20 30.10 28.38
CA GLU A 3 -22.48 29.52 27.05
C GLU A 3 -21.81 30.26 25.90
N LYS A 4 -21.77 31.59 25.93
CA LYS A 4 -21.03 32.39 24.94
C LYS A 4 -19.52 32.19 25.01
N ASN A 5 -18.97 31.78 26.16
CA ASN A 5 -17.55 31.43 26.30
C ASN A 5 -17.24 30.00 25.86
N ILE A 6 -18.20 29.07 25.88
CA ILE A 6 -18.04 27.72 25.30
C ILE A 6 -18.02 27.80 23.77
N ASP A 7 -18.84 28.68 23.17
CA ASP A 7 -18.79 28.93 21.73
C ASP A 7 -17.54 29.72 21.31
N ARG A 8 -17.00 30.58 22.19
CA ARG A 8 -15.71 31.27 21.97
C ARG A 8 -14.52 30.32 22.08
N TRP A 9 -14.56 29.36 23.02
CA TRP A 9 -13.58 28.26 23.11
C TRP A 9 -13.69 27.24 21.96
N LYS A 10 -14.88 27.09 21.35
CA LYS A 10 -15.07 26.33 20.10
C LYS A 10 -14.64 27.11 18.84
N MET A 11 -14.52 28.43 18.91
CA MET A 11 -14.09 29.28 17.78
C MET A 11 -12.59 29.62 17.80
N GLU A 12 -11.84 29.24 18.83
CA GLU A 12 -10.38 29.49 18.92
C GLU A 12 -9.51 28.22 18.79
N ASN A 13 -10.08 27.05 18.48
CA ASN A 13 -9.30 25.83 18.28
C ASN A 13 -9.71 25.12 16.99
N THR A 14 -8.76 25.02 16.04
CA THR A 14 -8.63 24.07 14.90
C THR A 14 -8.45 24.72 13.52
N GLN A 15 -7.25 25.26 13.22
CA GLN A 15 -6.82 25.54 11.83
C GLN A 15 -6.53 24.24 11.05
N PHE A 16 -7.48 23.32 10.98
CA PHE A 16 -7.38 22.16 10.08
C PHE A 16 -8.23 22.43 8.85
N GLN A 17 -7.63 22.33 7.67
CA GLN A 17 -8.33 22.49 6.39
C GLN A 17 -7.94 21.39 5.41
N ILE A 18 -8.89 21.01 4.56
CA ILE A 18 -8.60 20.15 3.41
C ILE A 18 -8.54 21.03 2.17
N ILE A 19 -7.39 21.03 1.51
CA ILE A 19 -7.24 21.59 0.18
C ILE A 19 -7.44 20.45 -0.82
N TRP A 20 -8.45 20.60 -1.69
CA TRP A 20 -8.83 19.60 -2.68
C TRP A 20 -8.22 19.89 -4.04
N ASP A 21 -7.72 18.85 -4.70
CA ASP A 21 -7.34 18.83 -6.12
C ASP A 21 -6.41 19.97 -6.56
N ASN A 22 -5.58 20.46 -5.63
CA ASN A 22 -4.66 21.59 -5.84
C ASN A 22 -3.21 21.14 -6.06
N THR A 23 -3.00 19.89 -6.49
CA THR A 23 -1.67 19.31 -6.70
C THR A 23 -1.66 18.57 -8.03
N ASP A 24 -0.56 18.70 -8.77
CA ASP A 24 -0.26 17.81 -9.89
C ASP A 24 0.36 16.49 -9.40
N GLN A 25 0.62 15.58 -10.34
CA GLN A 25 1.25 14.30 -10.05
C GLN A 25 2.64 14.46 -9.41
N HIS A 26 3.42 15.45 -9.86
CA HIS A 26 4.79 15.64 -9.38
C HIS A 26 4.83 16.11 -7.92
N ALA A 27 3.96 17.05 -7.55
CA ALA A 27 3.78 17.48 -6.17
C ALA A 27 3.26 16.34 -5.29
N TRP A 28 2.30 15.54 -5.78
CA TRP A 28 1.77 14.39 -5.07
C TRP A 28 2.84 13.31 -4.79
N ASP A 29 3.70 13.04 -5.78
CA ASP A 29 4.79 12.08 -5.63
C ASP A 29 5.83 12.53 -4.58
N LYS A 30 6.13 13.84 -4.50
CA LYS A 30 7.00 14.40 -3.43
C LYS A 30 6.38 14.26 -2.03
N LEU A 31 5.06 14.42 -1.93
CA LEU A 31 4.36 14.20 -0.65
C LEU A 31 4.42 12.71 -0.25
N LEU A 32 4.26 11.79 -1.22
CA LEU A 32 4.44 10.34 -0.98
C LEU A 32 5.84 9.97 -0.52
N GLU A 33 6.88 10.65 -1.03
CA GLU A 33 8.25 10.49 -0.55
C GLU A 33 8.38 10.93 0.92
N SER A 34 7.78 12.07 1.26
CA SER A 34 7.81 12.64 2.62
C SER A 34 7.08 11.76 3.64
N ALA A 35 6.08 10.99 3.21
CA ALA A 35 5.37 10.04 4.07
C ALA A 35 6.22 8.83 4.53
N GLY A 36 7.37 8.56 3.88
CA GLY A 36 8.25 7.44 4.22
C GLY A 36 7.60 6.08 3.92
N ARG A 37 6.94 5.45 4.91
CA ARG A 37 6.17 4.20 4.76
C ARG A 37 4.81 4.48 4.09
N SER A 38 4.85 4.85 2.81
CA SER A 38 3.65 5.09 1.99
C SER A 38 3.04 3.78 1.47
N ASN A 39 1.97 3.85 0.67
CA ASN A 39 1.38 2.66 0.03
C ASN A 39 0.85 2.94 -1.38
N LEU A 40 0.74 1.87 -2.17
CA LEU A 40 0.25 1.90 -3.56
C LEU A 40 -1.14 2.54 -3.70
N LEU A 41 -2.03 2.36 -2.73
CA LEU A 41 -3.44 2.77 -2.84
C LEU A 41 -3.61 4.30 -2.79
N GLN A 42 -2.56 5.00 -2.34
CA GLN A 42 -2.48 6.45 -2.27
C GLN A 42 -1.61 7.05 -3.38
N CYS A 43 -1.12 6.23 -4.33
CA CYS A 43 -0.38 6.70 -5.50
C CYS A 43 -1.28 7.36 -6.53
N TRP A 44 -0.73 8.35 -7.25
CA TRP A 44 -1.42 8.99 -8.36
C TRP A 44 -1.89 7.97 -9.40
N ALA A 45 -0.97 7.11 -9.86
CA ALA A 45 -1.22 6.08 -10.86
C ALA A 45 -2.34 5.11 -10.45
N TYR A 46 -2.46 4.80 -9.16
CA TYR A 46 -3.54 3.95 -8.66
C TYR A 46 -4.89 4.66 -8.76
N GLY A 47 -4.96 5.96 -8.42
CA GLY A 47 -6.16 6.78 -8.62
C GLY A 47 -6.63 6.76 -10.08
N GLU A 48 -5.73 7.11 -11.00
CA GLU A 48 -6.02 7.12 -12.45
C GLU A 48 -6.47 5.74 -12.94
N THR A 49 -5.85 4.68 -12.43
CA THR A 49 -6.25 3.30 -12.73
C THR A 49 -7.68 3.00 -12.30
N LYS A 50 -8.08 3.42 -11.09
CA LYS A 50 -9.45 3.24 -10.60
C LYS A 50 -10.45 4.09 -11.38
N ALA A 51 -10.06 5.28 -11.82
CA ALA A 51 -10.88 6.09 -12.70
C ALA A 51 -11.11 5.40 -14.05
N ASN A 52 -10.04 4.96 -14.70
CA ASN A 52 -10.10 4.42 -16.06
C ASN A 52 -10.72 3.03 -16.16
N VAL A 53 -10.49 2.15 -15.18
CA VAL A 53 -10.97 0.76 -15.24
C VAL A 53 -12.36 0.60 -14.61
N GLU A 54 -12.69 1.38 -13.58
CA GLU A 54 -13.90 1.16 -12.78
C GLU A 54 -14.83 2.38 -12.70
N GLY A 55 -14.44 3.50 -13.32
CA GLY A 55 -15.24 4.72 -13.39
C GLY A 55 -15.36 5.46 -12.05
N TRP A 56 -14.33 5.39 -11.19
CA TRP A 56 -14.29 6.19 -9.96
C TRP A 56 -13.89 7.63 -10.27
N LYS A 57 -14.56 8.60 -9.64
CA LYS A 57 -14.03 9.96 -9.55
C LYS A 57 -12.96 9.98 -8.46
N VAL A 58 -11.76 10.45 -8.78
CA VAL A 58 -10.69 10.61 -7.81
C VAL A 58 -10.74 12.03 -7.23
N LEU A 59 -10.67 12.13 -5.91
CA LEU A 59 -10.51 13.39 -5.18
C LEU A 59 -9.23 13.28 -4.35
N ARG A 60 -8.36 14.27 -4.43
CA ARG A 60 -7.08 14.30 -3.70
C ARG A 60 -7.11 15.41 -2.67
N GLY A 61 -7.01 15.04 -1.39
CA GLY A 61 -7.05 15.96 -0.27
C GLY A 61 -5.68 16.11 0.38
N LEU A 62 -5.25 17.36 0.56
CA LEU A 62 -4.11 17.72 1.39
C LEU A 62 -4.63 18.36 2.67
N ILE A 63 -4.24 17.83 3.83
CA ILE A 63 -4.65 18.33 5.14
C ILE A 63 -3.57 19.26 5.66
N ILE A 64 -3.95 20.51 5.84
CA ILE A 64 -3.09 21.57 6.36
C ILE A 64 -3.44 21.84 7.81
N HIS A 65 -2.42 21.98 8.65
CA HIS A 65 -2.50 22.45 10.02
C HIS A 65 -1.43 23.50 10.27
N GLU A 66 -1.81 24.67 10.79
CA GLU A 66 -0.89 25.79 11.08
C GLU A 66 0.00 26.18 9.89
N GLY A 67 -0.59 26.20 8.68
CA GLY A 67 0.11 26.53 7.44
C GLY A 67 0.98 25.41 6.85
N SER A 68 1.09 24.26 7.53
CA SER A 68 1.92 23.13 7.10
C SER A 68 1.08 21.90 6.69
N ALA A 69 1.50 21.19 5.66
CA ALA A 69 0.83 19.97 5.21
C ALA A 69 1.19 18.78 6.10
N ILE A 70 0.21 18.27 6.85
CA ILE A 70 0.44 17.21 7.85
C ILE A 70 0.01 15.82 7.37
N ALA A 71 -0.92 15.75 6.42
CA ALA A 71 -1.42 14.49 5.90
C ALA A 71 -1.97 14.64 4.49
N MET A 72 -1.96 13.55 3.72
CA MET A 72 -2.52 13.48 2.37
C MET A 72 -3.43 12.27 2.24
N PHE A 73 -4.46 12.35 1.40
CA PHE A 73 -5.27 11.19 1.08
C PHE A 73 -5.97 11.29 -0.28
N GLN A 74 -6.22 10.13 -0.86
CA GLN A 74 -7.04 9.93 -2.03
C GLN A 74 -8.39 9.33 -1.62
N ALA A 75 -9.48 9.96 -2.08
CA ALA A 75 -10.82 9.45 -2.00
C ALA A 75 -11.33 9.07 -3.40
N LEU A 76 -11.95 7.89 -3.49
CA LEU A 76 -12.59 7.38 -4.70
C LEU A 76 -14.10 7.51 -4.53
N GLU A 77 -14.73 8.40 -5.31
CA GLU A 77 -16.15 8.68 -5.26
C GLU A 77 -16.88 8.06 -6.46
N LYS A 78 -18.03 7.44 -6.20
CA LYS A 78 -18.96 7.00 -7.23
C LYS A 78 -20.36 7.45 -6.86
N ARG A 79 -21.09 8.04 -7.81
CA ARG A 79 -22.43 8.61 -7.59
C ARG A 79 -23.42 8.04 -8.58
N TRP A 80 -24.63 7.79 -8.11
CA TRP A 80 -25.79 7.41 -8.90
C TRP A 80 -26.92 8.43 -8.68
N PRO A 81 -27.66 8.85 -9.73
CA PRO A 81 -28.63 9.95 -9.64
C PRO A 81 -29.68 9.82 -8.54
N ILE A 82 -30.08 8.59 -8.19
CA ILE A 82 -31.20 8.32 -7.27
C ILE A 82 -30.71 7.78 -5.92
N ILE A 83 -29.75 6.86 -5.93
CA ILE A 83 -29.32 6.08 -4.77
C ILE A 83 -28.32 6.86 -3.87
N GLY A 84 -27.75 7.95 -4.39
CA GLY A 84 -26.69 8.70 -3.71
C GLY A 84 -25.30 8.26 -4.18
N GLY A 85 -24.29 8.37 -3.32
CA GLY A 85 -22.92 8.03 -3.66
C GLY A 85 -22.19 7.27 -2.57
N ILE A 86 -21.13 6.59 -2.98
CA ILE A 86 -20.17 5.97 -2.08
C ILE A 86 -18.83 6.64 -2.26
N VAL A 87 -18.12 6.81 -1.14
CA VAL A 87 -16.75 7.29 -1.12
C VAL A 87 -15.89 6.22 -0.48
N ARG A 88 -14.72 5.95 -1.04
CA ARG A 88 -13.73 5.02 -0.50
C ARG A 88 -12.40 5.70 -0.28
N ILE A 89 -11.90 5.68 0.95
CA ILE A 89 -10.50 6.00 1.25
C ILE A 89 -9.82 4.70 1.66
N ASN A 90 -8.94 4.18 0.80
CA ASN A 90 -8.25 2.91 1.07
C ASN A 90 -6.82 3.18 1.53
N ARG A 91 -6.49 2.78 2.75
CA ARG A 91 -5.16 2.96 3.38
C ARG A 91 -4.70 4.41 3.39
N GLY A 92 -5.57 5.29 3.91
CA GLY A 92 -5.28 6.71 4.11
C GLY A 92 -5.99 7.26 5.37
N PRO A 93 -5.71 8.51 5.76
CA PRO A 93 -4.66 9.37 5.20
C PRO A 93 -3.23 8.85 5.48
N LEU A 94 -2.28 9.31 4.68
CA LEU A 94 -0.85 9.16 4.93
C LEU A 94 -0.34 10.39 5.67
N TRP A 95 0.42 10.17 6.73
CA TRP A 95 1.05 11.22 7.53
C TRP A 95 2.34 11.70 6.85
N LEU A 96 2.53 13.01 6.75
CA LEU A 96 3.69 13.64 6.10
C LEU A 96 4.82 13.97 7.07
N HIS A 97 4.58 13.76 8.37
CA HIS A 97 5.56 13.91 9.44
C HIS A 97 5.59 12.64 10.29
N LYS A 98 6.78 12.33 10.82
CA LYS A 98 7.02 11.10 11.60
C LYS A 98 6.24 11.06 12.91
N PHE A 99 6.01 12.23 13.52
CA PHE A 99 5.32 12.35 14.79
C PHE A 99 4.12 13.26 14.64
N ILE A 100 2.94 12.71 14.85
CA ILE A 100 1.66 13.42 14.89
C ILE A 100 1.03 13.10 16.24
N SER A 101 0.58 14.12 16.97
CA SER A 101 -0.06 13.92 18.26
C SER A 101 -1.40 13.19 18.12
N SER A 102 -1.83 12.48 19.17
CA SER A 102 -3.13 11.79 19.21
C SER A 102 -4.29 12.75 18.92
N GLU A 103 -4.18 13.99 19.39
CA GLU A 103 -5.17 15.05 19.20
C GLU A 103 -5.27 15.42 17.72
N ASN A 104 -4.12 15.59 17.05
CA ASN A 104 -4.09 15.91 15.62
C ASN A 104 -4.61 14.74 14.78
N VAL A 105 -4.25 13.50 15.14
CA VAL A 105 -4.82 12.31 14.48
C VAL A 105 -6.34 12.34 14.58
N SER A 106 -6.89 12.53 15.79
CA SER A 106 -8.33 12.56 16.01
C SER A 106 -9.02 13.69 15.26
N ALA A 107 -8.44 14.89 15.27
CA ALA A 107 -8.94 16.06 14.54
C ALA A 107 -8.98 15.82 13.02
N VAL A 108 -7.98 15.14 12.47
CA VAL A 108 -7.93 14.78 11.04
C VAL A 108 -9.06 13.82 10.66
N TYR A 109 -9.30 12.77 11.45
CA TYR A 109 -10.42 11.86 11.17
C TYR A 109 -11.78 12.57 11.33
N ALA A 110 -11.92 13.46 12.31
CA ALA A 110 -13.11 14.31 12.46
C ALA A 110 -13.33 15.19 11.21
N LEU A 111 -12.26 15.79 10.69
CA LEU A 111 -12.27 16.65 9.51
C LEU A 111 -12.67 15.87 8.25
N ILE A 112 -12.07 14.69 8.02
CA ILE A 112 -12.38 13.84 6.86
C ILE A 112 -13.84 13.37 6.92
N ARG A 113 -14.32 12.99 8.10
CA ARG A 113 -15.71 12.57 8.30
C ARG A 113 -16.69 13.65 7.83
N ARG A 114 -16.46 14.91 8.19
CA ARG A 114 -17.36 16.04 7.88
C ARG A 114 -17.55 16.29 6.38
N GLN A 115 -16.69 15.76 5.52
CA GLN A 115 -16.73 15.97 4.06
C GLN A 115 -17.91 15.22 3.39
N TRP A 116 -18.31 14.09 3.96
CA TRP A 116 -19.37 13.26 3.41
C TRP A 116 -20.37 12.89 4.49
N SER A 117 -21.65 13.09 4.21
CA SER A 117 -22.73 12.71 5.11
C SER A 117 -24.01 12.42 4.33
N TRP A 118 -25.00 11.89 5.02
CA TRP A 118 -26.33 11.61 4.50
C TRP A 118 -27.02 12.85 3.93
N ARG A 119 -26.71 14.04 4.45
CA ARG A 119 -27.20 15.32 3.89
C ARG A 119 -26.78 15.50 2.44
N ASN A 120 -25.59 15.00 2.09
CA ASN A 120 -25.03 15.03 0.74
C ASN A 120 -25.27 13.71 0.00
N ARG A 121 -26.10 12.82 0.58
CA ARG A 121 -26.41 11.44 0.15
C ARG A 121 -25.16 10.61 -0.15
N LYS A 122 -24.12 10.72 0.67
CA LYS A 122 -22.86 9.98 0.49
C LYS A 122 -22.50 9.18 1.72
N ILE A 123 -22.16 7.91 1.52
CA ILE A 123 -21.65 7.01 2.55
C ILE A 123 -20.13 6.88 2.35
N LEU A 124 -19.36 7.15 3.41
CA LEU A 124 -17.91 6.96 3.39
C LEU A 124 -17.57 5.58 3.93
N PHE A 125 -16.82 4.82 3.15
CA PHE A 125 -16.09 3.63 3.57
C PHE A 125 -14.61 3.98 3.63
N MET A 126 -13.94 3.56 4.69
CA MET A 126 -12.54 3.86 4.91
C MET A 126 -11.80 2.63 5.41
N ALA A 127 -10.61 2.39 4.89
CA ALA A 127 -9.62 1.53 5.52
C ALA A 127 -8.49 2.44 6.02
N PRO A 128 -8.51 2.88 7.29
CA PRO A 128 -7.52 3.82 7.83
C PRO A 128 -6.10 3.23 7.79
N GLU A 129 -5.10 4.06 7.46
CA GLU A 129 -3.68 3.70 7.66
C GLU A 129 -3.28 3.88 9.13
N LEU A 130 -3.98 3.18 10.02
CA LEU A 130 -3.74 3.15 11.47
C LEU A 130 -3.49 1.73 11.93
N LEU A 131 -2.54 1.57 12.86
CA LEU A 131 -2.27 0.30 13.53
C LEU A 131 -3.48 -0.16 14.33
N ASN A 132 -3.71 -1.47 14.33
CA ASN A 132 -4.79 -2.13 15.05
C ASN A 132 -4.53 -2.13 16.56
N THR A 133 -4.80 -1.00 17.21
CA THR A 133 -4.73 -0.86 18.67
C THR A 133 -6.11 -0.48 19.24
N PRO A 134 -6.37 -0.78 20.53
CA PRO A 134 -7.60 -0.34 21.20
C PRO A 134 -7.80 1.17 21.13
N GLU A 135 -6.74 1.96 21.25
CA GLU A 135 -6.77 3.43 21.24
C GLU A 135 -7.23 3.97 19.89
N ASN A 136 -6.68 3.46 18.79
CA ASN A 136 -7.08 3.85 17.44
C ASN A 136 -8.54 3.44 17.13
N SER A 137 -8.95 2.26 17.58
CA SER A 137 -10.32 1.77 17.38
C SER A 137 -11.34 2.58 18.19
N LEU A 138 -10.99 2.94 19.42
CA LEU A 138 -11.80 3.81 20.29
C LEU A 138 -11.89 5.21 19.68
N MET A 139 -10.78 5.78 19.23
CA MET A 139 -10.73 7.08 18.58
C MET A 139 -11.66 7.15 17.37
N LEU A 140 -11.60 6.16 16.46
CA LEU A 140 -12.50 6.09 15.30
C LEU A 140 -13.98 6.02 15.72
N SER A 141 -14.29 5.21 16.75
CA SER A 141 -15.64 5.08 17.27
C SER A 141 -16.15 6.38 17.89
N LEU A 142 -15.32 7.09 18.65
CA LEU A 142 -15.65 8.40 19.24
C LEU A 142 -15.85 9.48 18.17
N GLN A 143 -15.13 9.38 17.05
CA GLN A 143 -15.37 10.21 15.87
C GLN A 143 -16.61 9.77 15.07
N GLY A 144 -17.32 8.72 15.49
CA GLY A 144 -18.58 8.26 14.91
C GLY A 144 -18.43 7.28 13.74
N TYR A 145 -17.22 6.77 13.48
CA TYR A 145 -17.05 5.69 12.51
C TYR A 145 -17.53 4.37 13.11
N HIS A 146 -18.09 3.51 12.27
CA HIS A 146 -18.54 2.18 12.65
C HIS A 146 -17.64 1.12 12.03
N PRO A 147 -17.20 0.09 12.77
CA PRO A 147 -16.36 -0.96 12.21
C PRO A 147 -17.17 -1.85 11.25
N ARG A 148 -16.53 -2.34 10.19
CA ARG A 148 -17.03 -3.42 9.35
C ARG A 148 -16.33 -4.71 9.73
N ARG A 149 -17.10 -5.79 9.87
CA ARG A 149 -16.56 -7.14 10.09
C ARG A 149 -15.92 -7.66 8.80
N LYS A 150 -14.71 -7.21 8.52
CA LYS A 150 -13.84 -7.72 7.44
C LYS A 150 -12.43 -7.90 8.00
N TYR A 151 -11.70 -8.86 7.44
CA TYR A 151 -10.30 -9.08 7.78
C TYR A 151 -9.48 -7.81 7.65
N ALA A 152 -8.79 -7.47 8.74
CA ALA A 152 -7.85 -6.38 8.79
C ALA A 152 -6.59 -6.72 7.99
N TRP A 153 -6.11 -5.77 7.19
CA TRP A 153 -4.89 -5.92 6.42
C TRP A 153 -3.69 -6.16 7.35
N ARG A 154 -2.85 -7.14 7.01
CA ARG A 154 -1.58 -7.43 7.67
C ARG A 154 -0.47 -7.49 6.62
N SER A 155 0.71 -6.99 6.96
CA SER A 155 1.92 -7.21 6.18
C SER A 155 3.16 -7.04 7.06
N ALA A 156 4.34 -6.96 6.46
CA ALA A 156 5.61 -6.74 7.12
C ALA A 156 6.49 -5.78 6.32
N TRP A 157 7.14 -4.85 7.02
CA TRP A 157 8.09 -3.90 6.46
C TRP A 157 9.53 -4.37 6.64
N LEU A 158 10.32 -4.36 5.56
CA LEU A 158 11.79 -4.38 5.67
C LEU A 158 12.30 -2.94 5.65
N ASP A 159 13.25 -2.64 6.54
CA ASP A 159 14.00 -1.39 6.55
C ASP A 159 15.19 -1.49 5.59
N LEU A 160 15.03 -0.98 4.38
CA LEU A 160 16.09 -0.95 3.38
C LEU A 160 17.14 0.14 3.67
N GLY A 161 16.98 0.95 4.72
CA GLY A 161 18.02 1.82 5.24
C GLY A 161 19.19 1.05 5.87
N MET A 162 18.92 -0.14 6.44
CA MET A 162 19.93 -1.04 7.03
C MET A 162 20.96 -1.50 6.00
N THR A 163 22.17 -1.84 6.44
CA THR A 163 23.20 -2.45 5.58
C THR A 163 22.75 -3.83 5.07
N GLU A 164 23.34 -4.30 3.96
CA GLU A 164 22.99 -5.62 3.40
C GLU A 164 23.28 -6.75 4.39
N ASP A 165 24.35 -6.64 5.18
CA ASP A 165 24.69 -7.61 6.23
C ASP A 165 23.65 -7.64 7.35
N GLU A 166 23.17 -6.47 7.79
CA GLU A 166 22.11 -6.37 8.79
C GLU A 166 20.80 -6.96 8.27
N LEU A 167 20.41 -6.63 7.03
CA LEU A 167 19.26 -7.24 6.35
C LEU A 167 19.40 -8.76 6.28
N ARG A 168 20.59 -9.27 5.92
CA ARG A 168 20.85 -10.71 5.81
C ARG A 168 20.82 -11.40 7.17
N LYS A 169 21.29 -10.74 8.23
CA LYS A 169 21.23 -11.22 9.62
C LYS A 169 19.79 -11.26 10.16
N ALA A 170 18.92 -10.34 9.74
CA ALA A 170 17.51 -10.31 10.14
C ALA A 170 16.68 -11.49 9.57
N LEU A 171 17.11 -12.08 8.45
CA LEU A 171 16.46 -13.26 7.87
C LEU A 171 16.37 -14.41 8.88
N LYS A 172 15.20 -15.06 8.99
CA LYS A 172 15.04 -16.25 9.82
C LYS A 172 15.94 -17.38 9.30
N LYS A 173 16.54 -18.17 10.21
CA LYS A 173 17.52 -19.23 9.88
C LYS A 173 17.10 -20.13 8.72
N LYS A 174 15.87 -20.66 8.75
CA LYS A 174 15.34 -21.51 7.66
C LYS A 174 15.27 -20.78 6.32
N TRP A 175 14.83 -19.53 6.33
CA TRP A 175 14.72 -18.72 5.11
C TRP A 175 16.10 -18.40 4.53
N ARG A 176 17.06 -18.02 5.39
CA ARG A 176 18.47 -17.78 5.02
C ARG A 176 19.12 -19.02 4.41
N ASN A 177 18.85 -20.20 4.96
CA ASN A 177 19.35 -21.47 4.40
C ASN A 177 18.78 -21.75 3.00
N MET A 178 17.50 -21.43 2.76
CA MET A 178 16.87 -21.57 1.44
C MET A 178 17.43 -20.55 0.44
N LEU A 179 17.71 -19.31 0.88
CA LEU A 179 18.42 -18.31 0.08
C LEU A 179 19.82 -18.82 -0.32
N ASN A 180 20.62 -19.28 0.65
CA ASN A 180 21.95 -19.84 0.38
C ASN A 180 21.91 -21.04 -0.58
N SER A 181 20.81 -21.80 -0.59
CA SER A 181 20.60 -22.87 -1.58
C SER A 181 20.32 -22.32 -2.97
N GLY A 182 19.48 -21.28 -3.08
CA GLY A 182 19.15 -20.65 -4.36
C GLY A 182 20.33 -19.92 -4.98
N GLU A 183 21.17 -19.26 -4.16
CA GLU A 183 22.41 -18.61 -4.63
C GLU A 183 23.43 -19.62 -5.19
N ARG A 184 23.45 -20.86 -4.68
CA ARG A 184 24.31 -21.95 -5.21
C ARG A 184 23.72 -22.66 -6.42
N ALA A 185 22.48 -22.35 -6.81
CA ALA A 185 21.78 -23.00 -7.90
C ALA A 185 22.06 -22.36 -9.29
N ASN A 186 23.11 -21.54 -9.42
CA ASN A 186 23.49 -20.84 -10.66
C ASN A 186 22.35 -20.02 -11.30
N LEU A 187 21.45 -19.48 -10.47
CA LEU A 187 20.37 -18.62 -10.93
C LEU A 187 20.91 -17.24 -11.29
N THR A 188 20.39 -16.65 -12.37
CA THR A 188 20.67 -15.25 -12.72
C THR A 188 19.46 -14.37 -12.42
N LEU A 189 19.69 -13.21 -11.81
CA LEU A 189 18.66 -12.18 -11.66
C LEU A 189 18.59 -11.36 -12.95
N GLU A 190 17.39 -11.21 -13.50
CA GLU A 190 17.12 -10.25 -14.56
C GLU A 190 16.13 -9.20 -14.08
N VAL A 191 16.48 -7.93 -14.20
CA VAL A 191 15.62 -6.78 -13.86
C VAL A 191 15.16 -6.16 -15.17
N SER A 192 13.86 -6.24 -15.45
CA SER A 192 13.27 -5.77 -16.71
C SER A 192 12.22 -4.69 -16.48
N PHE A 193 12.20 -3.75 -17.42
CA PHE A 193 11.23 -2.67 -17.53
C PHE A 193 10.41 -2.78 -18.82
N SER A 194 10.61 -3.83 -19.61
CA SER A 194 9.95 -4.05 -20.89
C SER A 194 8.47 -4.41 -20.71
N ASP A 195 7.64 -4.13 -21.70
CA ASP A 195 6.24 -4.51 -21.67
C ASP A 195 6.07 -6.00 -21.99
N GLU A 196 7.00 -6.60 -22.73
CA GLU A 196 7.04 -8.03 -23.04
C GLU A 196 7.23 -8.88 -21.76
N ASP A 197 8.16 -8.50 -20.89
CA ASP A 197 8.43 -9.25 -19.65
C ASP A 197 7.34 -9.04 -18.61
N PHE A 198 6.71 -7.86 -18.63
CA PHE A 198 5.50 -7.60 -17.87
C PHE A 198 4.36 -8.51 -18.33
N GLN A 199 4.08 -8.53 -19.64
CA GLN A 199 3.07 -9.40 -20.24
C GLN A 199 3.31 -10.86 -19.85
N TRP A 200 4.56 -11.34 -19.95
CA TRP A 200 4.94 -12.69 -19.55
C TRP A 200 4.56 -12.98 -18.09
N LEU A 201 4.92 -12.12 -17.13
CA LEU A 201 4.62 -12.33 -15.72
C LEU A 201 3.11 -12.31 -15.45
N ILE A 202 2.38 -11.39 -16.09
CA ILE A 202 0.93 -11.28 -15.95
C ILE A 202 0.22 -12.53 -16.49
N GLU A 203 0.71 -13.13 -17.57
CA GLU A 203 0.20 -14.41 -18.06
C GLU A 203 0.43 -15.56 -17.08
N GLN A 204 1.62 -15.63 -16.48
CA GLN A 204 1.90 -16.62 -15.45
C GLN A 204 1.00 -16.45 -14.21
N TYR A 205 0.79 -15.20 -13.79
CA TYR A 205 -0.10 -14.84 -12.69
C TYR A 205 -1.56 -15.19 -12.98
N LYS A 206 -2.05 -14.90 -14.20
CA LYS A 206 -3.40 -15.29 -14.66
C LYS A 206 -3.59 -16.80 -14.62
N LYS A 207 -2.64 -17.58 -15.15
CA LYS A 207 -2.66 -19.06 -15.08
C LYS A 207 -2.66 -19.54 -13.64
N MET A 208 -1.83 -18.94 -12.78
CA MET A 208 -1.76 -19.30 -11.36
C MET A 208 -3.08 -19.02 -10.62
N MET A 209 -3.74 -17.88 -10.86
CA MET A 209 -5.06 -17.57 -10.30
C MET A 209 -6.10 -18.62 -10.68
N LEU A 210 -6.11 -19.04 -11.94
CA LEU A 210 -7.03 -20.08 -12.43
C LEU A 210 -6.76 -21.44 -11.76
N ILE A 211 -5.51 -21.89 -11.74
CA ILE A 211 -5.11 -23.19 -11.16
C ILE A 211 -5.39 -23.23 -9.66
N LYS A 212 -5.04 -22.17 -8.93
CA LYS A 212 -5.18 -22.09 -7.46
C LYS A 212 -6.55 -21.58 -7.02
N ARG A 213 -7.43 -21.19 -7.95
CA ARG A 213 -8.80 -20.70 -7.69
C ARG A 213 -8.89 -19.55 -6.68
N PHE A 214 -7.92 -18.64 -6.69
CA PHE A 214 -7.94 -17.44 -5.85
C PHE A 214 -8.17 -16.18 -6.68
N LYS A 215 -8.60 -15.11 -6.02
CA LYS A 215 -8.76 -13.78 -6.63
C LYS A 215 -7.68 -12.86 -6.09
N GLY A 216 -6.83 -12.31 -6.95
CA GLY A 216 -5.96 -11.21 -6.59
C GLY A 216 -6.31 -9.93 -7.36
N MET A 217 -5.36 -9.01 -7.50
CA MET A 217 -5.55 -7.81 -8.33
C MET A 217 -5.91 -8.21 -9.76
N SER A 218 -6.90 -7.54 -10.36
CA SER A 218 -7.33 -7.87 -11.71
C SER A 218 -6.25 -7.54 -12.73
N ILE A 219 -6.28 -8.28 -13.84
CA ILE A 219 -5.34 -8.11 -14.95
C ILE A 219 -5.46 -6.69 -15.53
N ASP A 220 -6.69 -6.20 -15.75
CA ASP A 220 -6.94 -4.86 -16.27
C ASP A 220 -6.41 -3.76 -15.36
N LEU A 221 -6.51 -3.94 -14.03
CA LEU A 221 -5.93 -3.00 -13.07
C LEU A 221 -4.39 -3.03 -13.15
N LEU A 222 -3.76 -4.18 -13.36
CA LEU A 222 -2.29 -4.27 -13.48
C LEU A 222 -1.78 -3.58 -14.75
N PHE A 223 -2.42 -3.79 -15.90
CA PHE A 223 -2.08 -3.08 -17.14
C PHE A 223 -2.31 -1.57 -17.03
N SER A 224 -3.48 -1.18 -16.54
CA SER A 224 -3.80 0.23 -16.36
C SER A 224 -2.85 0.90 -15.37
N LEU A 225 -2.50 0.22 -14.26
CA LEU A 225 -1.52 0.72 -13.30
C LEU A 225 -0.16 0.97 -13.97
N ARG A 226 0.35 0.02 -14.74
CA ARG A 226 1.62 0.16 -15.46
C ARG A 226 1.59 1.33 -16.46
N ASN A 227 0.45 1.57 -17.11
CA ASN A 227 0.30 2.66 -18.08
C ASN A 227 0.24 4.05 -17.43
N HIS A 228 -0.21 4.14 -16.16
CA HIS A 228 -0.25 5.41 -15.42
C HIS A 228 0.99 5.66 -14.56
N MET A 229 1.92 4.72 -14.48
CA MET A 229 3.23 4.98 -13.88
C MET A 229 3.96 6.04 -14.70
N LYS A 230 4.61 6.99 -14.01
CA LYS A 230 5.42 8.05 -14.65
C LYS A 230 6.61 7.44 -15.39
N ASN A 231 7.17 6.36 -14.86
CA ASN A 231 8.23 5.59 -15.48
C ASN A 231 8.02 4.09 -15.21
N LYS A 232 8.35 3.25 -16.20
CA LYS A 232 8.31 1.78 -16.09
C LYS A 232 9.24 1.26 -14.99
N ASP A 233 10.27 2.02 -14.60
CA ASP A 233 11.15 1.72 -13.47
C ASP A 233 10.48 1.74 -12.09
N GLN A 234 9.27 2.31 -11.98
CA GLN A 234 8.44 2.25 -10.78
C GLN A 234 7.77 0.88 -10.62
N MET A 235 7.75 0.06 -11.67
CA MET A 235 7.05 -1.22 -11.69
C MET A 235 7.90 -2.31 -12.38
N PRO A 236 9.13 -2.57 -11.90
CA PRO A 236 10.02 -3.56 -12.52
C PRO A 236 9.48 -4.98 -12.37
N VAL A 237 9.72 -5.76 -13.41
CA VAL A 237 9.62 -7.21 -13.38
C VAL A 237 11.01 -7.75 -13.08
N MET A 238 11.14 -8.57 -12.04
CA MET A 238 12.38 -9.26 -11.77
C MET A 238 12.18 -10.76 -11.98
N ARG A 239 13.09 -11.39 -12.71
CA ARG A 239 13.02 -12.81 -13.07
C ARG A 239 14.24 -13.55 -12.53
N ALA A 240 14.00 -14.76 -12.06
CA ALA A 240 15.08 -15.71 -11.80
C ALA A 240 15.22 -16.62 -13.03
N MET A 241 16.39 -16.59 -13.63
CA MET A 241 16.72 -17.35 -14.83
C MET A 241 17.52 -18.61 -14.47
N SER A 242 17.15 -19.75 -15.04
CA SER A 242 17.91 -21.01 -14.99
C SER A 242 18.09 -21.50 -16.42
N GLU A 243 19.34 -21.78 -16.82
CA GLU A 243 19.67 -22.23 -18.18
C GLU A 243 19.04 -21.36 -19.29
N GLY A 244 19.03 -20.04 -19.08
CA GLY A 244 18.47 -19.06 -20.02
C GLY A 244 16.93 -18.96 -20.02
N LYS A 245 16.22 -19.67 -19.14
CA LYS A 245 14.75 -19.65 -19.05
C LYS A 245 14.26 -19.02 -17.74
N PRO A 246 13.20 -18.20 -17.76
CA PRO A 246 12.64 -17.64 -16.54
C PRO A 246 11.83 -18.70 -15.79
N ILE A 247 12.24 -19.02 -14.56
CA ILE A 247 11.58 -20.04 -13.71
C ILE A 247 10.79 -19.45 -12.54
N ALA A 248 11.00 -18.17 -12.23
CA ALA A 248 10.21 -17.41 -11.28
C ALA A 248 10.20 -15.93 -11.67
N GLY A 249 9.18 -15.19 -11.23
CA GLY A 249 9.05 -13.77 -11.50
C GLY A 249 8.33 -13.03 -10.38
N VAL A 250 8.75 -11.81 -10.09
CA VAL A 250 8.07 -10.88 -9.17
C VAL A 250 7.87 -9.53 -9.81
N LEU A 251 6.79 -8.87 -9.40
CA LEU A 251 6.43 -7.51 -9.75
C LEU A 251 6.50 -6.68 -8.48
N ILE A 252 7.42 -5.73 -8.46
CA ILE A 252 7.56 -4.79 -7.35
C ILE A 252 7.00 -3.45 -7.81
N VAL A 253 6.29 -2.74 -6.94
CA VAL A 253 5.78 -1.40 -7.24
C VAL A 253 6.36 -0.40 -6.27
N ARG A 254 7.09 0.60 -6.78
CA ARG A 254 7.62 1.72 -6.02
C ARG A 254 6.57 2.79 -5.83
N HIS A 255 6.53 3.35 -4.62
CA HIS A 255 5.66 4.45 -4.22
C HIS A 255 6.43 5.37 -3.25
N GLY A 256 6.89 6.52 -3.74
CA GLY A 256 7.79 7.41 -2.99
C GLY A 256 9.11 6.72 -2.61
N LEU A 257 9.44 6.75 -1.31
CA LEU A 257 10.60 6.07 -0.72
C LEU A 257 10.32 4.61 -0.33
N ALA A 258 9.13 4.08 -0.61
CA ALA A 258 8.75 2.72 -0.30
C ALA A 258 8.47 1.91 -1.57
N CYS A 259 8.43 0.58 -1.43
CA CYS A 259 7.96 -0.32 -2.49
C CYS A 259 7.17 -1.50 -1.91
N THR A 260 6.29 -2.08 -2.72
CA THR A 260 5.45 -3.22 -2.35
C THR A 260 5.69 -4.42 -3.27
N TYR A 261 5.79 -5.62 -2.70
CA TYR A 261 5.74 -6.88 -3.44
C TYR A 261 4.29 -7.18 -3.85
N LEU A 262 3.97 -6.94 -5.12
CA LEU A 262 2.58 -6.93 -5.61
C LEU A 262 2.15 -8.26 -6.21
N VAL A 263 2.94 -8.82 -7.12
CA VAL A 263 2.66 -10.10 -7.79
C VAL A 263 3.91 -10.95 -7.74
N GLY A 264 3.75 -12.25 -7.51
CA GLY A 264 4.83 -13.21 -7.71
C GLY A 264 4.33 -14.53 -8.24
N TRP A 265 5.17 -15.17 -9.04
CA TRP A 265 4.96 -16.46 -9.62
C TRP A 265 6.22 -17.31 -9.47
N ASN A 266 6.03 -18.60 -9.20
CA ASN A 266 7.13 -19.53 -9.04
C ASN A 266 6.76 -20.89 -9.65
N SER A 267 7.53 -21.32 -10.64
CA SER A 267 7.36 -22.60 -11.32
C SER A 267 7.69 -23.77 -10.38
N PRO A 268 7.32 -25.02 -10.74
CA PRO A 268 7.78 -26.20 -10.01
C PRO A 268 9.30 -26.28 -9.88
N GLU A 269 10.03 -26.02 -10.97
CA GLU A 269 11.49 -25.97 -10.99
C GLU A 269 12.03 -24.86 -10.07
N GLY A 270 11.44 -23.67 -10.12
CA GLY A 270 11.81 -22.57 -9.24
C GLY A 270 11.57 -22.85 -7.75
N ARG A 271 10.60 -23.71 -7.39
CA ARG A 271 10.43 -24.18 -6.01
C ARG A 271 11.52 -25.16 -5.59
N THR A 272 11.96 -26.03 -6.51
CA THR A 272 13.08 -26.94 -6.28
C THR A 272 14.37 -26.15 -6.04
N LEU A 273 14.66 -25.19 -6.93
CA LEU A 273 15.88 -24.37 -6.89
C LEU A 273 15.82 -23.17 -5.92
N LYS A 274 14.75 -23.04 -5.13
CA LYS A 274 14.55 -21.92 -4.19
C LYS A 274 14.63 -20.54 -4.86
N ALA A 275 14.21 -20.46 -6.11
CA ALA A 275 14.27 -19.26 -6.94
C ALA A 275 13.54 -18.06 -6.32
N HIS A 276 12.42 -18.27 -5.62
CA HIS A 276 11.68 -17.16 -5.01
C HIS A 276 12.40 -16.56 -3.79
N ASN A 277 13.17 -17.37 -3.03
CA ASN A 277 14.03 -16.86 -1.95
C ASN A 277 15.15 -16.00 -2.53
N PHE A 278 15.83 -16.51 -3.55
CA PHE A 278 16.83 -15.78 -4.33
C PHE A 278 16.24 -14.47 -4.88
N LEU A 279 15.08 -14.55 -5.53
CA LEU A 279 14.49 -13.43 -6.25
C LEU A 279 14.01 -12.33 -5.31
N LEU A 280 13.34 -12.67 -4.20
CA LEU A 280 12.83 -11.65 -3.27
C LEU A 280 13.94 -11.00 -2.44
N TRP A 281 15.01 -11.74 -2.11
CA TRP A 281 16.23 -11.17 -1.53
C TRP A 281 16.86 -10.13 -2.47
N ASN A 282 17.11 -10.54 -3.72
CA ASN A 282 17.72 -9.66 -4.71
C ASN A 282 16.81 -8.48 -5.09
N ALA A 283 15.48 -8.67 -5.07
CA ALA A 283 14.54 -7.58 -5.25
C ALA A 283 14.68 -6.51 -4.15
N ALA A 284 14.89 -6.93 -2.90
CA ALA A 284 15.11 -5.98 -1.80
C ALA A 284 16.41 -5.19 -2.01
N LEU A 285 17.49 -5.85 -2.43
CA LEU A 285 18.75 -5.19 -2.73
C LEU A 285 18.65 -4.24 -3.93
N GLU A 286 17.96 -4.64 -4.99
CA GLU A 286 17.76 -3.79 -6.16
C GLU A 286 16.90 -2.55 -5.83
N MET A 287 15.84 -2.71 -5.05
CA MET A 287 15.03 -1.56 -4.61
C MET A 287 15.81 -0.65 -3.66
N LYS A 288 16.66 -1.20 -2.79
CA LYS A 288 17.61 -0.43 -1.96
C LYS A 288 18.55 0.40 -2.85
N ARG A 289 19.16 -0.22 -3.87
CA ARG A 289 20.01 0.47 -4.85
C ARG A 289 19.29 1.58 -5.60
N LYS A 290 17.99 1.41 -5.86
CA LYS A 290 17.12 2.43 -6.48
C LYS A 290 16.66 3.53 -5.52
N GLY A 291 17.13 3.51 -4.27
CA GLY A 291 16.86 4.55 -3.27
C GLY A 291 15.59 4.32 -2.44
N CYS A 292 14.97 3.14 -2.48
CA CYS A 292 13.89 2.82 -1.55
C CYS A 292 14.44 2.59 -0.13
N MET A 293 13.72 3.11 0.86
CA MET A 293 13.99 2.95 2.29
C MET A 293 13.10 1.90 2.94
N TRP A 294 11.96 1.55 2.33
CA TRP A 294 11.02 0.60 2.91
C TRP A 294 10.52 -0.41 1.87
N PHE A 295 10.42 -1.68 2.26
CA PHE A 295 9.83 -2.73 1.43
C PHE A 295 8.68 -3.42 2.15
N ASP A 296 7.45 -3.16 1.72
CA ASP A 296 6.24 -3.88 2.14
C ASP A 296 6.19 -5.25 1.43
N LEU A 297 6.18 -6.34 2.22
CA LEU A 297 6.13 -7.70 1.69
C LEU A 297 4.75 -8.09 1.14
N GLY A 298 3.80 -7.16 1.09
CA GLY A 298 2.41 -7.38 0.66
C GLY A 298 1.61 -8.20 1.66
N GLY A 299 0.32 -8.39 1.39
CA GLY A 299 -0.62 -9.00 2.34
C GLY A 299 -0.16 -10.34 2.93
N ILE A 300 -0.30 -10.49 4.25
CA ILE A 300 -0.05 -11.71 5.01
C ILE A 300 -1.40 -12.20 5.55
N SER A 301 -1.73 -13.47 5.27
CA SER A 301 -2.94 -14.10 5.79
C SER A 301 -2.62 -15.53 6.23
N ASP A 302 -2.75 -15.78 7.53
CA ASP A 302 -2.56 -17.12 8.14
C ASP A 302 -3.69 -18.08 7.76
N GLU A 303 -4.88 -17.53 7.49
CA GLU A 303 -6.07 -18.31 7.18
C GLU A 303 -6.13 -18.64 5.68
N GLU A 304 -5.90 -17.65 4.81
CA GLU A 304 -6.05 -17.82 3.37
C GLU A 304 -4.78 -18.37 2.71
N THR A 305 -3.59 -17.99 3.21
CA THR A 305 -2.30 -18.30 2.55
C THR A 305 -1.16 -18.60 3.54
N PRO A 306 -1.32 -19.57 4.47
CA PRO A 306 -0.36 -19.83 5.56
C PRO A 306 1.08 -20.06 5.08
N GLU A 307 1.28 -20.78 3.98
CA GLU A 307 2.63 -21.01 3.42
C GLU A 307 3.29 -19.72 2.93
N ILE A 308 2.50 -18.83 2.30
CA ILE A 308 2.98 -17.53 1.82
C ILE A 308 3.26 -16.60 3.01
N ALA A 309 2.41 -16.65 4.05
CA ALA A 309 2.64 -15.94 5.29
C ALA A 309 3.98 -16.35 5.93
N LEU A 310 4.22 -17.65 6.11
CA LEU A 310 5.49 -18.17 6.65
C LEU A 310 6.70 -17.78 5.79
N PHE A 311 6.56 -17.82 4.46
CA PHE A 311 7.59 -17.38 3.52
C PHE A 311 7.95 -15.90 3.72
N LYS A 312 6.97 -15.01 3.76
CA LYS A 312 7.18 -13.56 3.93
C LYS A 312 7.77 -13.23 5.30
N ARG A 313 7.22 -13.81 6.38
CA ARG A 313 7.77 -13.67 7.74
C ARG A 313 9.20 -14.16 7.86
N GLY A 314 9.63 -15.07 7.00
CA GLY A 314 11.01 -15.55 6.93
C GLY A 314 12.03 -14.46 6.61
N MET A 315 11.62 -13.36 5.97
CA MET A 315 12.50 -12.24 5.65
C MET A 315 12.81 -11.32 6.83
N GLY A 316 12.17 -11.51 7.98
CA GLY A 316 12.50 -10.76 9.20
C GLY A 316 12.00 -9.32 9.22
N GLY A 317 10.96 -8.99 8.44
CA GLY A 317 10.34 -7.66 8.49
C GLY A 317 9.50 -7.43 9.74
N GLU A 318 9.29 -6.15 10.04
CA GLU A 318 8.40 -5.65 11.10
C GLU A 318 6.95 -5.86 10.68
N GLU A 319 6.28 -6.86 11.28
CA GLU A 319 4.86 -7.13 11.02
C GLU A 319 3.96 -6.03 11.58
N TYR A 320 2.95 -5.66 10.80
CA TYR A 320 1.91 -4.72 11.22
C TYR A 320 0.52 -5.23 10.83
N GLN A 321 -0.48 -4.81 11.61
CA GLN A 321 -1.90 -5.02 11.32
C GLN A 321 -2.61 -3.67 11.38
N LEU A 322 -3.47 -3.40 10.40
CA LEU A 322 -4.28 -2.17 10.38
C LEU A 322 -5.64 -2.36 11.09
N VAL A 323 -6.27 -1.27 11.52
CA VAL A 323 -7.60 -1.26 12.19
C VAL A 323 -8.77 -1.84 11.38
N GLY A 324 -8.55 -2.23 10.13
CA GLY A 324 -9.56 -2.81 9.25
C GLY A 324 -10.41 -1.77 8.53
N GLU A 325 -11.61 -2.19 8.09
CA GLU A 325 -12.54 -1.31 7.38
C GLU A 325 -13.57 -0.69 8.32
N TRP A 326 -13.86 0.58 8.11
CA TRP A 326 -14.79 1.40 8.86
C TRP A 326 -15.71 2.14 7.90
N TRP A 327 -16.85 2.61 8.38
CA TRP A 327 -17.80 3.34 7.57
C TRP A 327 -18.58 4.37 8.38
N GLN A 328 -19.22 5.30 7.67
CA GLN A 328 -20.15 6.25 8.26
C GLN A 328 -21.22 6.70 7.26
N ILE A 329 -22.35 7.15 7.80
CA ILE A 329 -23.49 7.73 7.09
C ILE A 329 -23.56 9.23 7.34
#